data_AF-A0A838YRD4-F1
#
_entry.id   AF-A0A838YRD4-F1
#
_cell.length_a   1.000
_cell.length_b   1.000
_cell.length_c   1.000
_cell.angle_alpha   90.00
_cell.angle_beta   90.00
_cell.angle_gamma   90.00
#
_symmetry.space_group_name_H-M   'P 1'
#
loop_
_entity.id
_entity.type
_entity.pdbx_description
1 polymer ?
#
loop_
_entity_poly.entity_id
_entity_poly.type
_entity_poly.pdbx_seq_one_letter_code
_entity_poly.pdbx_strand_id
1 'polypeptide(L)'
;MNLFIKEDFISHAGLPLTWKVECDALTDGDYDALAKIVSERLTFRDVKGIPRGGIPFEKALKPYCTNNEQDPLLIADDVYTTGTSMREVYEEGAIGIVVFARNKIKDDWIQAIWQISI
;
A
#
# COMPACT_ATOMS: atom_id res chain seq x y z
N MET A 1 -9.70 -1.90 -17.05
CA MET A 1 -8.27 -1.59 -17.11
C MET A 1 -7.51 -2.85 -16.70
N ASN A 2 -6.27 -3.07 -17.14
CA ASN A 2 -5.49 -4.25 -16.73
C ASN A 2 -4.59 -3.88 -15.56
N LEU A 3 -4.47 -4.76 -14.55
CA LEU A 3 -3.62 -4.53 -13.38
C LEU A 3 -2.12 -4.46 -13.75
N PHE A 4 -1.67 -5.30 -14.68
CA PHE A 4 -0.30 -5.28 -15.18
C PHE A 4 -0.29 -4.79 -16.63
N ILE A 5 0.47 -3.73 -16.89
CA ILE A 5 0.57 -3.10 -18.20
C ILE A 5 2.04 -3.12 -18.65
N LYS A 6 2.29 -3.64 -19.85
CA LYS A 6 3.58 -3.61 -20.55
C LYS A 6 3.58 -2.43 -21.52
N GLU A 7 4.20 -1.33 -21.12
CA GLU A 7 4.21 -0.08 -21.87
C GLU A 7 5.45 0.74 -21.45
N ASP A 8 6.06 1.42 -22.41
CA ASP A 8 7.15 2.34 -22.16
C ASP A 8 6.59 3.70 -21.73
N PHE A 9 6.99 4.20 -20.56
CA PHE A 9 6.56 5.51 -20.04
C PHE A 9 7.62 6.16 -19.15
N ILE A 10 7.47 7.46 -18.91
CA ILE A 10 8.26 8.19 -17.92
C ILE A 10 7.47 8.26 -16.62
N SER A 11 8.03 7.70 -15.55
CA SER A 11 7.43 7.70 -14.22
C SER A 11 7.32 9.11 -13.64
N HIS A 12 6.52 9.26 -12.57
CA HIS A 12 6.45 10.51 -11.82
C HIS A 12 7.82 10.97 -11.28
N ALA A 13 8.74 10.03 -11.02
CA ALA A 13 10.11 10.31 -10.61
C ALA A 13 11.08 10.61 -11.79
N GLY A 14 10.57 10.73 -13.02
CA GLY A 14 11.36 10.99 -14.23
C GLY A 14 12.11 9.78 -14.79
N LEU A 15 11.93 8.59 -14.21
CA LEU A 15 12.59 7.36 -14.68
C LEU A 15 11.85 6.72 -15.86
N PRO A 16 12.55 6.28 -16.93
CA PRO A 16 11.96 5.46 -17.97
C PRO A 16 11.64 4.06 -17.44
N LEU A 17 10.41 3.61 -17.64
CA LEU A 17 9.92 2.31 -17.20
C LEU A 17 9.21 1.60 -18.36
N THR A 18 9.28 0.28 -18.38
CA THR A 18 8.71 -0.57 -19.45
C THR A 18 7.45 -1.33 -19.03
N TRP A 19 7.03 -1.14 -17.78
CA TRP A 19 5.82 -1.72 -17.20
C TRP A 19 5.34 -0.96 -15.97
N LYS A 20 4.04 -1.04 -15.70
CA LYS A 20 3.39 -0.48 -14.50
C LYS A 20 2.39 -1.47 -13.89
N VAL A 21 2.19 -1.32 -12.58
CA VAL A 21 1.03 -1.88 -11.86
C VAL A 21 0.01 -0.75 -11.77
N GLU A 22 -1.18 -0.98 -12.30
CA GLU A 22 -2.26 0.00 -12.38
C GLU A 22 -3.38 -0.42 -11.43
N CYS A 23 -3.31 0.07 -10.19
CA CYS A 23 -4.23 -0.33 -9.13
C CYS A 23 -5.65 0.21 -9.31
N ASP A 24 -5.87 1.16 -10.24
CA ASP A 24 -7.21 1.52 -10.74
C ASP A 24 -7.95 0.32 -11.38
N ALA A 25 -7.24 -0.76 -11.70
CA ALA A 25 -7.84 -2.02 -12.15
C ALA A 25 -8.41 -2.87 -11.00
N LEU A 26 -8.04 -2.60 -9.74
CA LEU A 26 -8.56 -3.31 -8.57
C LEU A 26 -9.98 -2.83 -8.27
N THR A 27 -10.87 -3.77 -8.00
CA THR A 27 -12.25 -3.51 -7.60
C THR A 27 -12.36 -3.37 -6.08
N ASP A 28 -13.48 -2.81 -5.59
CA ASP A 28 -13.78 -2.80 -4.15
C ASP A 28 -13.71 -4.22 -3.54
N GLY A 29 -14.16 -5.25 -4.27
CA GLY A 29 -14.08 -6.64 -3.82
C GLY A 29 -12.65 -7.19 -3.75
N ASP A 30 -11.75 -6.71 -4.60
CA ASP A 30 -10.32 -7.02 -4.49
C ASP A 30 -9.76 -6.38 -3.22
N TYR A 31 -10.05 -5.10 -2.97
CA TYR A 31 -9.61 -4.41 -1.76
C TYR A 31 -10.17 -5.04 -0.47
N ASP A 32 -11.41 -5.53 -0.47
CA ASP A 32 -11.97 -6.26 0.67
C ASP A 32 -11.18 -7.54 0.97
N ALA A 33 -10.79 -8.29 -0.07
CA ALA A 33 -9.95 -9.48 0.09
C ALA A 33 -8.53 -9.13 0.58
N LEU A 34 -7.94 -8.04 0.06
CA LEU A 34 -6.64 -7.53 0.52
C LEU A 34 -6.70 -7.10 1.99
N ALA A 35 -7.74 -6.38 2.38
CA ALA A 35 -7.95 -5.94 3.76
C ALA A 35 -8.11 -7.14 4.69
N LYS A 36 -8.83 -8.18 4.24
CA LYS A 36 -8.94 -9.43 5.00
C LYS A 36 -7.56 -10.08 5.22
N ILE A 37 -6.72 -10.20 4.19
CA ILE A 37 -5.36 -10.74 4.30
C ILE A 37 -4.53 -9.95 5.33
N VAL A 38 -4.61 -8.62 5.30
CA VAL A 38 -3.90 -7.74 6.23
C VAL A 38 -4.40 -7.93 7.66
N SER A 39 -5.72 -7.96 7.86
CA SER A 39 -6.36 -8.09 9.19
C SER A 39 -5.99 -9.39 9.92
N GLU A 40 -5.61 -10.44 9.19
CA GLU A 40 -5.18 -11.72 9.77
C GLU A 40 -3.74 -11.71 10.28
N ARG A 41 -2.97 -10.67 9.93
CA ARG A 41 -1.53 -10.59 10.20
C ARG A 41 -1.14 -9.38 11.02
N LEU A 42 -1.89 -8.28 10.90
CA LEU A 42 -1.61 -7.01 11.54
C LEU A 42 -2.79 -6.57 12.42
N THR A 43 -2.44 -6.05 13.60
CA THR A 43 -3.38 -5.35 14.50
C THR A 43 -3.08 -3.86 14.40
N PHE A 44 -4.11 -3.03 14.26
CA PHE A 44 -3.96 -1.58 14.13
C PHE A 44 -5.16 -0.82 14.68
N ARG A 45 -4.89 0.33 15.30
CA ARG A 45 -5.93 1.17 15.93
C ARG A 45 -6.82 1.87 14.92
N ASP A 46 -6.19 2.34 13.85
CA ASP A 46 -6.81 3.09 12.77
C ASP A 46 -5.94 2.95 11.51
N VAL A 47 -6.48 3.33 10.36
CA VAL A 47 -5.79 3.32 9.07
C VAL A 47 -5.86 4.69 8.40
N LYS A 48 -4.75 5.09 7.75
CA LYS A 48 -4.65 6.26 6.87
C LYS A 48 -4.13 5.84 5.50
N GLY A 49 -4.92 6.09 4.46
CA GLY A 49 -4.52 5.90 3.08
C GLY A 49 -3.70 7.07 2.57
N ILE A 50 -2.63 6.78 1.83
CA ILE A 50 -1.95 7.80 1.05
C ILE A 50 -2.91 8.35 -0.02
N PRO A 51 -2.99 9.67 -0.21
CA PRO A 51 -3.94 10.26 -1.15
C PRO A 51 -3.86 9.64 -2.55
N ARG A 52 -5.04 9.34 -3.11
CA ARG A 52 -5.28 8.62 -4.37
C ARG A 52 -5.12 7.10 -4.23
N GLY A 53 -3.90 6.57 -4.26
CA GLY A 53 -3.65 5.12 -4.33
C GLY A 53 -4.09 4.36 -3.08
N GLY A 54 -3.86 4.93 -1.90
CA GLY A 54 -4.18 4.29 -0.61
C GLY A 54 -5.64 4.44 -0.16
N ILE A 55 -6.44 5.34 -0.75
CA ILE A 55 -7.80 5.65 -0.26
C ILE A 55 -8.78 4.47 -0.39
N PRO A 56 -8.85 3.76 -1.54
CA PRO A 56 -9.69 2.56 -1.62
C PRO A 56 -9.29 1.50 -0.60
N PHE A 57 -7.97 1.37 -0.35
CA PHE A 57 -7.47 0.39 0.60
C PHE A 57 -7.77 0.77 2.05
N GLU A 58 -7.64 2.06 2.41
CA GLU A 58 -8.07 2.60 3.70
C GLU A 58 -9.53 2.27 3.98
N LYS A 59 -10.42 2.54 3.01
CA LYS A 59 -11.85 2.26 3.12
C LYS A 59 -12.11 0.77 3.44
N ALA A 60 -11.42 -0.14 2.75
CA ALA A 60 -11.57 -1.58 2.97
C ALA A 60 -10.95 -2.07 4.29
N LEU A 61 -9.89 -1.41 4.78
CA LEU A 61 -9.23 -1.73 6.04
C LEU A 61 -9.99 -1.20 7.27
N LYS A 62 -10.76 -0.12 7.12
CA LYS A 62 -11.45 0.57 8.22
C LYS A 62 -12.30 -0.35 9.13
N PRO A 63 -13.05 -1.35 8.62
CA PRO A 63 -13.83 -2.27 9.45
C PRO A 63 -12.99 -3.14 10.41
N TYR A 64 -11.68 -3.26 10.18
CA TYR A 64 -10.77 -4.07 10.99
C TYR A 64 -10.01 -3.26 12.05
N CYS A 65 -10.22 -1.95 12.13
CA CYS A 65 -9.60 -1.08 13.13
C CYS A 65 -10.03 -1.47 14.55
N THR A 66 -9.07 -1.62 15.47
CA THR A 66 -9.38 -1.96 16.87
C THR A 66 -9.93 -0.76 17.66
N ASN A 67 -9.64 0.47 17.21
CA ASN A 67 -9.89 1.72 17.92
C ASN A 67 -9.23 1.80 19.31
N ASN A 68 -8.27 0.93 19.61
CA ASN A 68 -7.49 0.95 20.84
C ASN A 68 -6.24 1.80 20.63
N GLU A 69 -6.10 2.90 21.37
CA GLU A 69 -4.99 3.86 21.20
C GLU A 69 -3.60 3.25 21.40
N GLN A 70 -3.49 2.09 22.06
CA GLN A 70 -2.23 1.36 22.24
C GLN A 70 -1.80 0.52 21.02
N ASP A 71 -2.71 0.25 20.08
CA ASP A 71 -2.37 -0.43 18.82
C ASP A 71 -1.77 0.58 17.83
N PRO A 72 -0.88 0.17 16.91
CA PRO A 72 -0.22 1.10 16.01
C PRO A 72 -1.20 1.69 14.98
N LEU A 73 -0.86 2.88 14.45
CA LEU A 73 -1.51 3.40 13.26
C LEU A 73 -1.02 2.62 12.03
N LEU A 74 -1.94 2.23 11.15
CA LEU A 74 -1.61 1.63 9.85
C LEU A 74 -1.60 2.71 8.77
N ILE A 75 -0.49 2.84 8.05
CA ILE A 75 -0.39 3.67 6.84
C ILE A 75 -0.47 2.76 5.63
N ALA A 76 -1.41 3.03 4.72
CA ALA A 76 -1.70 2.17 3.58
C ALA A 76 -1.48 2.89 2.24
N ASP A 77 -0.85 2.20 1.29
CA ASP A 77 -0.74 2.65 -0.10
C ASP A 77 -0.92 1.47 -1.06
N ASP A 78 -1.12 1.74 -2.35
CA ASP A 78 -1.29 0.68 -3.34
C ASP A 78 0.06 0.16 -3.87
N VAL A 79 0.99 1.06 -4.22
CA VAL A 79 2.25 0.70 -4.88
C VAL A 79 3.45 1.38 -4.24
N TYR A 80 4.37 0.59 -3.69
CA TYR A 80 5.69 1.03 -3.27
C TYR A 80 6.68 1.04 -4.46
N THR A 81 7.28 2.21 -4.70
CA THR A 81 8.38 2.40 -5.64
C THR A 81 9.68 2.76 -4.91
N THR A 82 9.80 4.02 -4.46
CA THR A 82 10.93 4.53 -3.68
C THR A 82 10.63 4.56 -2.19
N GLY A 83 9.34 4.52 -1.80
CA GLY A 83 8.86 4.72 -0.44
C GLY A 83 8.70 6.18 -0.01
N THR A 84 8.87 7.14 -0.92
CA THR A 84 8.82 8.57 -0.58
C THR A 84 7.46 8.97 -0.01
N SER A 85 6.36 8.56 -0.65
CA SER A 85 4.99 8.86 -0.19
C SER A 85 4.75 8.36 1.24
N MET A 86 5.14 7.12 1.53
CA MET A 86 5.02 6.51 2.87
C MET A 86 5.80 7.29 3.93
N ARG A 87 7.03 7.69 3.64
CA ARG A 87 7.87 8.45 4.59
C ARG A 87 7.35 9.85 4.85
N GLU A 88 6.74 10.51 3.88
CA GLU A 88 6.19 11.86 4.03
C GLU A 88 5.02 11.91 5.04
N VAL A 89 4.30 10.79 5.21
CA VAL A 89 3.16 10.69 6.12
C VAL A 89 3.44 9.85 7.37
N TYR A 90 4.70 9.44 7.57
CA TYR A 90 5.08 8.59 8.70
C TYR A 90 4.81 9.29 10.03
N GLU A 91 4.23 8.53 10.97
CA GLU A 91 4.03 8.92 12.36
C GLU A 91 4.81 7.94 13.26
N GLU A 92 5.38 8.43 14.36
CA GLU A 92 6.17 7.60 15.26
C GLU A 92 5.36 6.39 15.77
N GLY A 93 5.91 5.18 15.58
CA GLY A 93 5.27 3.92 15.97
C GLY A 93 4.23 3.40 14.98
N ALA A 94 4.01 4.09 13.85
CA ALA A 94 3.15 3.58 12.78
C ALA A 94 3.79 2.38 12.07
N ILE A 95 2.93 1.52 11.53
CA ILE A 95 3.31 0.44 10.61
C ILE A 95 2.76 0.75 9.22
N GLY A 96 3.50 0.38 8.19
CA GLY A 96 3.18 0.63 6.79
C GLY A 96 2.80 -0.66 6.07
N ILE A 97 1.79 -0.60 5.21
CA ILE A 97 1.43 -1.69 4.31
C ILE A 97 1.21 -1.16 2.89
N VAL A 98 1.76 -1.86 1.91
CA VAL A 98 1.44 -1.64 0.50
C VAL A 98 0.91 -2.91 -0.16
N VAL A 99 0.08 -2.77 -1.18
CA VAL A 99 -0.39 -3.93 -1.96
C VAL A 99 0.79 -4.52 -2.75
N PHE A 100 1.45 -3.70 -3.55
CA PHE A 100 2.57 -4.10 -4.41
C PHE A 100 3.84 -3.32 -4.12
N ALA A 101 4.97 -4.00 -3.94
CA ALA A 101 6.29 -3.40 -3.90
C ALA A 101 7.09 -3.77 -5.15
N ARG A 102 7.38 -2.76 -5.99
CA ARG A 102 8.13 -2.93 -7.24
C ARG A 102 9.63 -3.12 -7.02
N ASN A 103 10.11 -2.71 -5.86
CA ASN A 103 11.50 -2.84 -5.43
C ASN A 103 11.53 -3.47 -4.04
N LYS A 104 12.70 -3.94 -3.62
CA LYS A 104 12.94 -4.31 -2.23
C LYS A 104 12.63 -3.12 -1.31
N ILE A 105 11.73 -3.33 -0.35
CA ILE A 105 11.47 -2.35 0.71
C ILE A 105 12.72 -2.17 1.56
N LYS A 106 13.06 -0.92 1.88
CA LYS A 106 14.26 -0.55 2.65
C LYS A 106 13.92 -0.14 4.08
N ASP A 107 12.74 0.40 4.27
CA ASP A 107 12.22 0.86 5.56
C ASP A 107 11.70 -0.35 6.35
N ASP A 108 12.13 -0.50 7.60
CA ASP A 108 11.81 -1.63 8.48
C ASP A 108 10.35 -1.64 8.97
N TRP A 109 9.70 -0.47 8.96
CA TRP A 109 8.31 -0.30 9.35
C TRP A 109 7.30 -0.54 8.22
N ILE A 110 7.76 -0.72 6.98
CA ILE A 110 6.89 -0.92 5.80
C ILE A 110 6.92 -2.40 5.39
N GLN A 111 5.74 -2.96 5.13
CA GLN A 111 5.53 -4.30 4.61
C GLN A 111 4.79 -4.25 3.26
N ALA A 112 4.87 -5.33 2.48
CA ALA A 112 4.09 -5.51 1.26
C ALA A 112 3.35 -6.84 1.26
N ILE A 113 2.15 -6.86 0.67
CA ILE A 113 1.45 -8.12 0.41
C ILE A 113 2.20 -8.89 -0.67
N TRP A 114 2.57 -8.21 -1.77
CA TRP A 114 3.43 -8.77 -2.81
C TRP A 114 4.64 -7.88 -3.06
N GLN A 115 5.83 -8.46 -2.97
CA GLN A 115 7.08 -7.80 -3.33
C GLN A 115 7.78 -8.59 -4.44
N ILE A 116 8.30 -7.88 -5.43
CA ILE A 116 9.17 -8.47 -6.45
C ILE A 116 10.43 -9.03 -5.76
N SER A 117 10.70 -10.31 -5.99
CA SER A 117 11.81 -11.06 -5.37
C SER A 117 12.76 -11.68 -6.39
N ILE A 118 12.67 -11.27 -7.67
CA ILE A 118 13.50 -11.77 -8.77
C ILE A 118 14.71 -10.87 -9.03
#